data_AF-A0A1B1YWP5-F1
#
_entry.id   AF-A0A1B1YWP5-F1
#
_cell.length_a   1.000
_cell.length_b   1.000
_cell.length_c   1.000
_cell.angle_alpha   90.00
_cell.angle_beta   90.00
_cell.angle_gamma   90.00
#
_symmetry.space_group_name_H-M   'P 1'
#
loop_
_entity.id
_entity.type
_entity.pdbx_description
1 polymer ?
#
loop_
_entity_poly.entity_id
_entity_poly.type
_entity_poly.pdbx_seq_one_letter_code
_entity_poly.pdbx_strand_id
1 'polypeptide(L)'
;MIRRCGLLMTTLLLAASLPAQAEAVRRPASGAAGAQVQALLQQISAERDALKADAARMKADLEKARQERDAAQAKVDGAEQEAARLREALAAFQAQNEALRARLGEAQTAIGGLRGEQSATSAALTQARARGEALDGDLAQCRARVDELVGHNLRLFEIGNELLDRYERKGVWSTLKAAEPFTGLKRVELENIVQDYRFALDDQRVAAPAAQ
;
A
#
# COMPACT_ATOMS: atom_id res chain seq x y z
N MET A 1 -23.17 -45.79 -10.03
CA MET A 1 -24.33 -46.45 -9.41
C MET A 1 -25.44 -46.54 -10.42
N ILE A 2 -25.79 -47.78 -10.79
CA ILE A 2 -26.65 -48.16 -11.92
C ILE A 2 -28.10 -48.20 -11.44
N ARG A 3 -29.03 -47.58 -12.18
CA ARG A 3 -30.46 -47.91 -12.11
C ARG A 3 -30.97 -48.20 -13.52
N ARG A 4 -31.07 -49.49 -13.83
CA ARG A 4 -31.85 -50.05 -14.94
C ARG A 4 -33.09 -50.70 -14.33
N CYS A 5 -34.28 -50.20 -14.66
CA CYS A 5 -35.52 -50.97 -14.51
C CYS A 5 -35.79 -51.69 -15.83
N GLY A 6 -35.88 -53.03 -15.76
CA GLY A 6 -36.65 -53.83 -16.72
C GLY A 6 -38.14 -53.53 -16.57
N LEU A 7 -39.07 -54.15 -17.27
CA LEU A 7 -39.14 -55.40 -18.03
C LEU A 7 -40.54 -55.31 -18.69
N LEU A 8 -40.76 -55.63 -19.98
CA LEU A 8 -41.59 -56.74 -20.51
C LEU A 8 -42.39 -56.13 -21.70
N MET A 9 -42.15 -56.44 -22.97
CA MET A 9 -42.43 -57.69 -23.71
C MET A 9 -43.79 -58.32 -23.36
N THR A 10 -44.81 -58.21 -24.22
CA THR A 10 -45.14 -59.20 -25.27
C THR A 10 -46.54 -58.95 -25.85
N THR A 11 -46.58 -58.96 -27.18
CA THR A 11 -47.71 -59.26 -28.07
C THR A 11 -48.41 -60.57 -27.72
N LEU A 12 -49.74 -60.63 -27.83
CA LEU A 12 -50.45 -61.90 -28.04
C LEU A 12 -51.64 -61.75 -29.00
N LEU A 13 -51.46 -62.41 -30.15
CA LEU A 13 -52.38 -62.75 -31.22
C LEU A 13 -53.29 -63.91 -30.77
N LEU A 14 -54.59 -63.86 -31.03
CA LEU A 14 -55.52 -65.00 -31.08
C LEU A 14 -56.82 -64.49 -31.74
N ALA A 15 -57.19 -64.76 -33.00
CA ALA A 15 -57.40 -66.02 -33.74
C ALA A 15 -58.57 -66.87 -33.21
N ALA A 16 -59.42 -67.29 -34.16
CA ALA A 16 -60.58 -68.19 -34.07
C ALA A 16 -61.90 -67.54 -33.58
N SER A 17 -63.07 -67.76 -34.17
CA SER A 17 -63.51 -68.73 -35.18
C SER A 17 -64.92 -68.35 -35.68
N LEU A 18 -65.17 -68.55 -36.98
CA LEU A 18 -66.52 -68.61 -37.57
C LEU A 18 -67.25 -69.89 -37.11
N PRO A 19 -68.59 -69.89 -37.20
CA PRO A 19 -69.22 -70.90 -38.03
C PRO A 19 -70.13 -70.29 -39.11
N ALA A 20 -70.02 -70.87 -40.29
CA ALA A 20 -70.87 -70.66 -41.45
C ALA A 20 -72.24 -71.32 -41.24
N GLN A 21 -73.30 -70.59 -41.54
CA GLN A 21 -74.61 -71.14 -41.90
C GLN A 21 -74.99 -70.51 -43.23
N ALA A 22 -75.09 -71.35 -44.25
CA ALA A 22 -75.49 -70.99 -45.59
C ALA A 22 -76.67 -71.88 -45.97
N GLU A 23 -77.88 -71.33 -46.06
CA GLU A 23 -78.89 -71.84 -46.97
C GLU A 23 -80.01 -70.83 -47.25
N ALA A 24 -80.60 -71.00 -48.44
CA ALA A 24 -81.82 -70.39 -48.97
C ALA A 24 -81.69 -69.02 -49.67
N VAL A 25 -81.49 -69.13 -50.99
CA VAL A 25 -81.72 -68.13 -52.03
C VAL A 25 -83.10 -67.47 -51.89
N ARG A 26 -83.09 -66.16 -51.58
CA ARG A 26 -84.09 -65.19 -52.04
C ARG A 26 -83.34 -63.96 -52.58
N ARG A 27 -83.27 -63.81 -53.91
CA ARG A 27 -83.08 -62.50 -54.56
C ARG A 27 -84.48 -61.91 -54.74
N PRO A 28 -84.73 -60.68 -54.27
CA PRO A 28 -84.12 -59.53 -54.91
C PRO A 28 -83.52 -58.56 -53.89
N ALA A 29 -82.19 -58.46 -53.84
CA ALA A 29 -81.49 -57.33 -53.21
C ALA A 29 -80.00 -57.30 -53.60
N SER A 30 -79.64 -57.65 -54.84
CA SER A 30 -78.25 -57.46 -55.31
C SER A 30 -77.82 -55.98 -55.35
N GLY A 31 -78.78 -55.05 -55.23
CA GLY A 31 -78.51 -53.61 -55.08
C GLY A 31 -78.29 -53.14 -53.63
N ALA A 32 -78.97 -53.71 -52.63
CA ALA A 32 -78.91 -53.21 -51.25
C ALA A 32 -77.65 -53.67 -50.49
N ALA A 33 -77.22 -54.93 -50.68
CA ALA A 33 -75.95 -55.41 -50.15
C ALA A 33 -74.75 -54.76 -50.86
N GLY A 34 -74.87 -54.50 -52.18
CA GLY A 34 -73.88 -53.75 -52.95
C GLY A 34 -73.76 -52.29 -52.51
N ALA A 35 -74.89 -51.63 -52.22
CA ALA A 35 -74.92 -50.26 -51.70
C ALA A 35 -74.30 -50.14 -50.29
N GLN A 36 -74.52 -51.12 -49.40
CA GLN A 36 -73.88 -51.14 -48.08
C GLN A 36 -72.37 -51.33 -48.17
N VAL A 37 -71.89 -52.23 -49.04
CA VAL A 37 -70.45 -52.41 -49.30
C VAL A 37 -69.84 -51.15 -49.92
N GLN A 38 -70.56 -50.47 -50.80
CA GLN A 38 -70.08 -49.24 -51.44
C GLN A 38 -70.04 -48.05 -50.46
N ALA A 39 -71.00 -47.95 -49.54
CA ALA A 39 -70.98 -46.98 -48.44
C ALA A 39 -69.82 -47.23 -47.45
N LEU A 40 -69.57 -48.50 -47.10
CA LEU A 40 -68.45 -48.89 -46.25
C LEU A 40 -67.09 -48.57 -46.91
N LEU A 41 -66.95 -48.81 -48.22
CA LEU A 41 -65.75 -48.43 -48.97
C LEU A 41 -65.53 -46.92 -49.02
N GLN A 42 -66.61 -46.13 -49.16
CA GLN A 42 -66.53 -44.68 -49.08
C GLN A 42 -66.10 -44.22 -47.68
N GLN A 43 -66.66 -44.80 -46.62
CA GLN A 43 -66.27 -44.50 -45.25
C GLN A 43 -64.79 -44.84 -44.98
N ILE A 44 -64.34 -46.04 -45.37
CA ILE A 44 -62.92 -46.45 -45.25
C ILE A 44 -62.02 -45.53 -46.07
N SER A 45 -62.45 -45.08 -47.25
CA SER A 45 -61.68 -44.12 -48.05
C SER A 45 -61.56 -42.76 -47.37
N ALA A 46 -62.64 -42.26 -46.77
CA ALA A 46 -62.66 -41.00 -46.02
C ALA A 46 -61.81 -41.08 -44.75
N GLU A 47 -61.88 -42.18 -43.99
CA GLU A 47 -61.03 -42.45 -42.83
C GLU A 47 -59.55 -42.54 -43.24
N ARG A 48 -59.23 -43.22 -44.34
CA ARG A 48 -57.87 -43.30 -44.86
C ARG A 48 -57.33 -41.95 -45.30
N ASP A 49 -58.15 -41.09 -45.91
CA ASP A 49 -57.75 -39.75 -46.32
C ASP A 49 -57.62 -38.80 -45.11
N ALA A 50 -58.49 -38.93 -44.10
CA ALA A 50 -58.36 -38.23 -42.82
C ALA A 50 -57.07 -38.63 -42.08
N LEU A 51 -56.78 -39.93 -41.96
CA LEU A 51 -55.56 -40.44 -41.34
C LEU A 51 -54.30 -39.99 -42.11
N LYS A 52 -54.35 -39.92 -43.44
CA LYS A 52 -53.26 -39.36 -44.24
C LYS A 52 -53.06 -37.87 -43.98
N ALA A 53 -54.15 -37.10 -43.87
CA ALA A 53 -54.08 -35.68 -43.54
C ALA A 53 -53.52 -35.44 -42.13
N ASP A 54 -53.94 -36.24 -41.15
CA ASP A 54 -53.43 -36.18 -39.78
C ASP A 54 -51.95 -36.59 -39.70
N ALA A 55 -51.54 -37.64 -40.41
CA ALA A 55 -50.13 -38.03 -40.51
C ALA A 55 -49.27 -36.94 -41.16
N ALA A 56 -49.80 -36.22 -42.15
CA ALA A 56 -49.13 -35.08 -42.76
C ALA A 56 -49.02 -33.90 -41.79
N ARG A 57 -50.07 -33.58 -41.04
CA ARG A 57 -50.05 -32.54 -39.99
C ARG A 57 -49.06 -32.87 -38.88
N MET A 58 -49.11 -34.08 -38.33
CA MET A 58 -48.20 -34.52 -37.27
C MET A 58 -46.73 -34.49 -37.70
N LYS A 59 -46.44 -34.81 -38.98
CA LYS A 59 -45.09 -34.66 -39.53
C LYS A 59 -44.66 -33.20 -39.61
N ALA A 60 -45.53 -32.31 -40.08
CA ALA A 60 -45.25 -30.87 -40.15
C ALA A 60 -45.01 -30.28 -38.75
N ASP A 61 -45.82 -30.65 -37.77
CA ASP A 61 -45.69 -30.22 -36.38
C ASP A 61 -44.39 -30.77 -35.74
N LEU A 62 -44.02 -32.02 -36.03
CA LEU A 62 -42.75 -32.60 -35.58
C LEU A 62 -41.55 -31.84 -36.13
N GLU A 63 -41.55 -31.51 -37.43
CA GLU A 63 -40.47 -30.74 -38.04
C GLU A 63 -40.40 -29.32 -37.49
N LYS A 64 -41.55 -28.67 -37.27
CA LYS A 64 -41.60 -27.34 -36.64
C LYS A 64 -41.07 -27.38 -35.20
N ALA A 65 -41.51 -28.35 -34.39
CA ALA A 65 -41.05 -28.52 -33.02
C ALA A 65 -39.54 -28.85 -32.96
N ARG A 66 -39.02 -29.62 -33.93
CA ARG A 66 -37.58 -29.88 -34.06
C ARG A 66 -36.81 -28.59 -34.34
N GLN A 67 -37.26 -27.79 -35.30
CA GLN A 67 -36.64 -26.50 -35.63
C GLN A 67 -36.66 -25.54 -34.43
N GLU A 68 -37.78 -25.45 -33.70
CA GLU A 68 -37.89 -24.63 -32.49
C GLU A 68 -36.95 -25.13 -31.38
N ARG A 69 -36.84 -26.46 -31.20
CA ARG A 69 -35.90 -27.06 -30.23
C ARG A 69 -34.46 -26.81 -30.61
N ASP A 70 -34.08 -26.97 -31.88
CA ASP A 70 -32.72 -26.67 -32.35
C ASP A 70 -32.36 -25.19 -32.20
N ALA A 71 -33.30 -24.29 -32.51
CA ALA A 71 -33.12 -22.85 -32.31
C ALA A 71 -33.02 -22.48 -30.82
N ALA A 72 -33.81 -23.11 -29.96
CA ALA A 72 -33.73 -22.92 -28.51
C ALA A 72 -32.40 -23.46 -27.95
N GLN A 73 -31.96 -24.63 -28.41
CA GLN A 73 -30.68 -25.22 -27.99
C GLN A 73 -29.51 -24.30 -28.36
N ALA A 74 -29.48 -23.78 -29.59
CA ALA A 74 -28.43 -22.85 -30.02
C ALA A 74 -28.39 -21.57 -29.15
N LYS A 75 -29.55 -21.08 -28.70
CA LYS A 75 -29.61 -19.93 -27.78
C LYS A 75 -29.10 -20.27 -26.38
N VAL A 76 -29.43 -21.46 -25.87
CA VAL A 76 -28.93 -21.95 -24.57
C VAL A 76 -27.41 -22.09 -24.62
N ASP A 77 -26.88 -22.75 -25.64
CA ASP A 77 -25.44 -22.93 -25.81
C ASP A 77 -24.70 -21.57 -25.90
N GLY A 78 -25.27 -20.62 -26.63
CA GLY A 78 -24.72 -19.25 -26.71
C GLY A 78 -24.76 -18.50 -25.38
N ALA A 79 -25.87 -18.62 -24.63
CA ALA A 79 -26.00 -18.01 -23.31
C ALA A 79 -25.06 -18.65 -22.28
N GLU A 80 -24.82 -19.96 -22.35
CA GLU A 80 -23.88 -20.66 -21.48
C GLU A 80 -22.43 -20.22 -21.75
N GLN A 81 -22.05 -20.05 -23.02
CA GLN A 81 -20.73 -19.52 -23.39
C GLN A 81 -20.52 -18.10 -22.88
N GLU A 82 -21.50 -17.22 -23.05
CA GLU A 82 -21.39 -15.84 -22.55
C GLU A 82 -21.37 -15.80 -21.01
N ALA A 83 -22.16 -16.64 -20.34
CA ALA A 83 -22.13 -16.76 -18.89
C ALA A 83 -20.77 -17.29 -18.39
N ALA A 84 -20.13 -18.22 -19.11
CA ALA A 84 -18.78 -18.68 -18.78
C ALA A 84 -17.76 -17.53 -18.93
N ARG A 85 -17.80 -16.80 -20.04
CA ARG A 85 -16.93 -15.66 -20.30
C ARG A 85 -17.07 -14.55 -19.26
N LEU A 86 -18.31 -14.22 -18.88
CA LEU A 86 -18.58 -13.20 -17.87
C LEU A 86 -18.09 -13.63 -16.48
N ARG A 87 -18.18 -14.92 -16.14
CA ARG A 87 -17.63 -15.45 -14.88
C ARG A 87 -16.11 -15.34 -14.83
N GLU A 88 -15.43 -15.66 -15.92
CA GLU A 88 -13.97 -15.50 -16.02
C GLU A 88 -13.56 -14.03 -15.91
N ALA A 89 -14.27 -13.14 -16.61
CA ALA A 89 -14.01 -11.70 -16.53
C ALA A 89 -14.24 -11.16 -15.11
N LEU A 90 -15.30 -11.60 -14.42
CA LEU A 90 -15.57 -11.22 -13.03
C LEU A 90 -14.43 -11.69 -12.10
N ALA A 91 -14.00 -12.94 -12.23
CA ALA A 91 -12.91 -13.49 -11.42
C ALA A 91 -11.60 -12.72 -11.66
N ALA A 92 -11.29 -12.39 -12.91
CA ALA A 92 -10.13 -11.57 -13.26
C ALA A 92 -10.23 -10.16 -12.65
N PHE A 93 -11.40 -9.52 -12.71
CA PHE A 93 -11.61 -8.18 -12.16
C PHE A 93 -11.53 -8.15 -10.63
N GLN A 94 -12.02 -9.21 -9.98
CA GLN A 94 -11.87 -9.41 -8.53
C GLN A 94 -10.40 -9.57 -8.14
N ALA A 95 -9.64 -10.41 -8.84
CA ALA A 95 -8.22 -10.59 -8.61
C ALA A 95 -7.42 -9.28 -8.81
N GLN A 96 -7.75 -8.50 -9.84
CA GLN A 96 -7.15 -7.18 -10.06
C GLN A 96 -7.49 -6.20 -8.94
N ASN A 97 -8.74 -6.19 -8.46
CA ASN A 97 -9.13 -5.34 -7.33
C ASN A 97 -8.37 -5.67 -6.05
N GLU A 98 -8.24 -6.95 -5.71
CA GLU A 98 -7.48 -7.38 -4.54
C GLU A 98 -5.99 -7.02 -4.68
N ALA A 99 -5.40 -7.20 -5.86
CA ALA A 99 -4.01 -6.78 -6.11
C ALA A 99 -3.84 -5.26 -5.97
N LEU A 100 -4.78 -4.45 -6.46
CA LEU A 100 -4.75 -3.00 -6.31
C LEU A 100 -4.91 -2.56 -4.85
N ARG A 101 -5.80 -3.22 -4.09
CA ARG A 101 -5.97 -2.98 -2.65
C ARG A 101 -4.70 -3.28 -1.87
N ALA A 102 -4.04 -4.40 -2.16
CA ALA A 102 -2.78 -4.76 -1.54
C ALA A 102 -1.69 -3.71 -1.82
N ARG A 103 -1.52 -3.31 -3.10
CA ARG A 103 -0.58 -2.24 -3.48
C ARG A 103 -0.87 -0.91 -2.81
N LEU A 104 -2.15 -0.57 -2.64
CA LEU A 104 -2.55 0.66 -1.96
C LEU A 104 -2.17 0.60 -0.47
N GLY A 105 -2.36 -0.54 0.20
CA GLY A 105 -1.92 -0.74 1.58
C GLY A 105 -0.40 -0.68 1.75
N GLU A 106 0.35 -1.29 0.84
CA GLU A 106 1.81 -1.21 0.80
C GLU A 106 2.29 0.24 0.62
N ALA A 107 1.71 0.97 -0.33
CA ALA A 107 2.04 2.37 -0.58
C ALA A 107 1.72 3.27 0.62
N GLN A 108 0.59 3.05 1.30
CA GLN A 108 0.24 3.77 2.53
C GLN A 108 1.25 3.51 3.65
N THR A 109 1.68 2.26 3.81
CA THR A 109 2.69 1.88 4.82
C THR A 109 4.04 2.53 4.50
N ALA A 110 4.46 2.50 3.23
CA ALA A 110 5.69 3.15 2.78
C ALA A 110 5.69 4.67 3.01
N ILE A 111 4.57 5.35 2.68
CA ILE A 111 4.41 6.79 2.95
C ILE A 111 4.47 7.07 4.45
N GLY A 112 3.84 6.23 5.28
CA GLY A 112 3.93 6.33 6.74
C GLY A 112 5.36 6.22 7.25
N GLY A 113 6.12 5.23 6.76
CA GLY A 113 7.54 5.05 7.09
C GLY A 113 8.39 6.25 6.70
N LEU A 114 8.28 6.72 5.45
CA LEU A 114 9.03 7.87 4.95
C LEU A 114 8.72 9.16 5.72
N ARG A 115 7.46 9.37 6.12
CA ARG A 115 7.11 10.52 6.99
C ARG A 115 7.74 10.41 8.37
N GLY A 116 7.79 9.20 8.94
CA GLY A 116 8.48 8.95 10.21
C GLY A 116 9.97 9.26 10.12
N GLU A 117 10.64 8.75 9.08
CA GLU A 117 12.06 9.02 8.82
C GLU A 117 12.33 10.51 8.58
N GLN A 118 11.48 11.19 7.81
CA GLN A 118 11.60 12.63 7.57
C GLN A 118 11.48 13.42 8.88
N SER A 119 10.53 13.07 9.74
CA SER A 119 10.35 13.72 11.04
C SER A 119 11.55 13.50 11.95
N ALA A 120 12.05 12.26 12.04
CA ALA A 120 13.23 11.92 12.82
C ALA A 120 14.49 12.66 12.31
N THR A 121 14.69 12.71 11.00
CA THR A 121 15.81 13.41 10.37
C THR A 121 15.73 14.91 10.61
N SER A 122 14.54 15.50 10.52
CA SER A 122 14.33 16.93 10.81
C SER A 122 14.64 17.28 12.27
N ALA A 123 14.21 16.44 13.21
CA ALA A 123 14.53 16.59 14.63
C ALA A 123 16.03 16.47 14.89
N ALA A 124 16.69 15.47 14.30
CA ALA A 124 18.13 15.28 14.40
C ALA A 124 18.92 16.48 13.83
N LEU A 125 18.49 17.03 12.69
CA LEU A 125 19.10 18.21 12.09
C LEU A 125 18.96 19.45 12.98
N THR A 126 17.78 19.64 13.58
CA THR A 126 17.52 20.75 14.51
C THR A 126 18.41 20.63 15.75
N GLN A 127 18.52 19.42 16.31
CA GLN A 127 19.40 19.16 17.45
C GLN A 127 20.87 19.38 17.10
N ALA A 128 21.32 18.92 15.93
CA ALA A 128 22.69 19.12 15.47
C ALA A 128 23.03 20.61 15.29
N ARG A 129 22.10 21.40 14.75
CA ARG A 129 22.25 22.86 14.63
C ARG A 129 22.38 23.53 15.99
N ALA A 130 21.49 23.22 16.93
CA ALA A 130 21.55 23.78 18.29
C ALA A 130 22.87 23.42 19.00
N ARG A 131 23.38 22.19 18.81
CA ARG A 131 24.70 21.79 19.33
C ARG A 131 25.84 22.56 18.67
N GLY A 132 25.76 22.80 17.36
CA GLY A 132 26.73 23.62 16.64
C GLY A 132 26.80 25.04 17.19
N GLU A 133 25.63 25.69 17.35
CA GLU A 133 25.53 27.04 17.91
C GLU A 133 26.08 27.12 19.35
N ALA A 134 25.80 26.10 20.18
CA ALA A 134 26.35 26.02 21.53
C ALA A 134 27.88 25.89 21.52
N LEU A 135 28.43 25.01 20.68
CA LEU A 135 29.89 24.82 20.55
C LEU A 135 30.58 26.08 20.01
N ASP A 136 29.96 26.79 19.06
CA ASP A 136 30.49 28.05 18.55
C ASP A 136 30.52 29.13 19.66
N GLY A 137 29.50 29.16 20.51
CA GLY A 137 29.46 30.00 21.72
C GLY A 137 30.57 29.66 22.71
N ASP A 138 30.74 28.38 23.03
CA ASP A 138 31.79 27.90 23.94
C ASP A 138 33.19 28.21 23.39
N LEU A 139 33.40 28.03 22.08
CA LEU A 139 34.65 28.38 21.41
C LEU A 139 34.93 29.87 21.45
N ALA A 140 33.91 30.71 21.21
CA ALA A 140 34.05 32.16 21.32
C ALA A 140 34.41 32.58 22.76
N GLN A 141 33.77 31.99 23.77
CA GLN A 141 34.09 32.26 25.17
C GLN A 141 35.52 31.81 25.52
N CYS A 142 35.92 30.61 25.08
CA CYS A 142 37.28 30.11 25.29
C CYS A 142 38.33 31.03 24.66
N ARG A 143 38.10 31.48 23.42
CA ARG A 143 38.99 32.43 22.73
C ARG A 143 39.10 33.75 23.49
N ALA A 144 37.97 34.34 23.88
CA ALA A 144 37.97 35.59 24.65
C ALA A 144 38.76 35.45 25.97
N ARG A 145 38.61 34.32 26.68
CA ARG A 145 39.38 34.03 27.90
C ARG A 145 40.88 33.90 27.61
N VAL A 146 41.26 33.22 26.53
CA VAL A 146 42.67 33.11 26.13
C VAL A 146 43.25 34.48 25.81
N ASP A 147 42.54 35.30 25.04
CA ASP A 147 42.98 36.65 24.68
C ASP A 147 43.16 37.54 25.92
N GLU A 148 42.23 37.46 26.88
CA GLU A 148 42.32 38.15 28.17
C GLU A 148 43.56 37.70 28.97
N LEU A 149 43.78 36.38 29.09
CA LEU A 149 44.96 35.82 29.77
C LEU A 149 46.28 36.24 29.11
N VAL A 150 46.32 36.27 27.77
CA VAL A 150 47.48 36.76 27.02
C VAL A 150 47.71 38.24 27.32
N GLY A 151 46.65 39.06 27.34
CA GLY A 151 46.72 40.47 27.72
C GLY A 151 47.27 40.70 29.12
N HIS A 152 46.80 39.94 30.11
CA HIS A 152 47.32 39.99 31.49
C HIS A 152 48.81 39.61 31.55
N ASN A 153 49.21 38.54 30.85
CA ASN A 153 50.61 38.11 30.81
C ASN A 153 51.53 39.17 30.18
N LEU A 154 51.10 39.82 29.10
CA LEU A 154 51.85 40.91 28.47
C LEU A 154 52.02 42.09 29.43
N ARG A 155 50.95 42.50 30.13
CA ARG A 155 51.03 43.59 31.12
C ARG A 155 51.92 43.23 32.32
N LEU A 156 51.87 41.99 32.81
CA LEU A 156 52.77 41.51 33.86
C LEU A 156 54.23 41.57 33.41
N PHE A 157 54.51 41.19 32.16
CA PHE A 157 55.85 41.29 31.58
C PHE A 157 56.34 42.74 31.46
N GLU A 158 55.47 43.66 31.02
CA GLU A 158 55.77 45.10 30.96
C GLU A 158 56.07 45.68 32.35
N ILE A 159 55.22 45.41 33.35
CA ILE A 159 55.43 45.81 34.74
C ILE A 159 56.75 45.25 35.27
N GLY A 160 57.04 43.98 35.00
CA GLY A 160 58.29 43.33 35.41
C GLY A 160 59.54 44.00 34.82
N ASN A 161 59.51 44.34 33.53
CA ASN A 161 60.61 45.06 32.88
C ASN A 161 60.76 46.50 33.40
N GLU A 162 59.66 47.20 33.65
CA GLU A 162 59.71 48.55 34.23
C GLU A 162 60.35 48.52 35.64
N LEU A 163 60.01 47.50 36.44
CA LEU A 163 60.61 47.30 37.77
C LEU A 163 62.12 47.02 37.68
N LEU A 164 62.55 46.20 36.71
CA LEU A 164 63.97 45.92 36.46
C LEU A 164 64.74 47.17 36.01
N ASP A 165 64.20 47.95 35.07
CA ASP A 165 64.82 49.21 34.60
C ASP A 165 64.93 50.23 35.75
N ARG A 166 63.88 50.39 36.57
CA ARG A 166 63.94 51.26 37.75
C ARG A 166 64.95 50.76 38.79
N TYR A 167 65.10 49.45 38.97
CA TYR A 167 66.10 48.88 39.87
C TYR A 167 67.53 49.13 39.36
N GLU A 168 67.78 48.93 38.06
CA GLU A 168 69.06 49.21 37.41
C GLU A 168 69.43 50.69 37.54
N ARG A 169 68.50 51.59 37.19
CA ARG A 169 68.67 53.04 37.39
C ARG A 169 68.90 53.37 38.85
N LYS A 170 68.16 52.77 39.80
CA LYS A 170 68.40 52.97 41.24
C LYS A 170 69.79 52.50 41.64
N GLY A 171 70.31 51.40 41.10
CA GLY A 171 71.69 50.97 41.27
C GLY A 171 72.67 52.09 40.89
N VAL A 172 72.48 52.68 39.71
CA VAL A 172 73.26 53.82 39.18
C VAL A 172 73.08 55.10 40.01
N TRP A 173 71.86 55.40 40.47
CA TRP A 173 71.59 56.57 41.31
C TRP A 173 72.03 56.39 42.77
N SER A 174 72.08 55.16 43.28
CA SER A 174 72.47 54.83 44.66
C SER A 174 73.97 54.90 44.85
N THR A 175 74.75 54.52 43.84
CA THR A 175 76.21 54.75 43.80
C THR A 175 76.52 56.25 43.70
N LEU A 176 75.67 57.05 43.05
CA LEU A 176 75.79 58.52 43.02
C LEU A 176 75.27 59.21 44.31
N LYS A 177 74.28 58.62 45.00
CA LYS A 177 73.60 59.14 46.21
C LYS A 177 74.23 58.72 47.55
N ALA A 178 75.34 57.98 47.56
CA ALA A 178 76.13 57.74 48.77
C ALA A 178 76.60 59.04 49.47
N ALA A 179 76.34 60.21 48.88
CA ALA A 179 76.63 61.55 49.38
C ALA A 179 75.53 62.26 50.20
N GLU A 180 74.35 61.69 50.46
CA GLU A 180 73.30 62.37 51.25
C GLU A 180 72.84 61.64 52.52
N PRO A 181 73.00 62.25 53.72
CA PRO A 181 72.46 61.74 54.97
C PRO A 181 71.07 62.32 55.29
N PHE A 182 70.13 61.45 55.71
CA PHE A 182 69.19 61.67 56.82
C PHE A 182 67.81 62.37 56.68
N THR A 183 67.11 62.44 55.53
CA THR A 183 65.78 63.12 55.48
C THR A 183 64.52 62.25 55.44
N GLY A 184 64.59 60.91 55.36
CA GLY A 184 63.40 60.02 55.43
C GLY A 184 62.40 60.12 54.26
N LEU A 185 62.41 61.20 53.48
CA LEU A 185 61.56 61.44 52.30
C LEU A 185 61.72 60.34 51.24
N LYS A 186 62.96 59.84 51.05
CA LYS A 186 63.26 58.72 50.11
C LYS A 186 62.60 57.40 50.53
N ARG A 187 62.31 57.20 51.82
CA ARG A 187 61.60 56.00 52.30
C ARG A 187 60.14 56.04 51.91
N VAL A 188 59.48 57.19 52.09
CA VAL A 188 58.08 57.38 51.69
C VAL A 188 57.92 57.27 50.17
N GLU A 189 58.85 57.85 49.41
CA GLU A 189 58.87 57.70 47.94
C GLU A 189 59.02 56.24 47.50
N LEU A 190 59.88 55.46 48.17
CA LEU A 190 60.03 54.03 47.91
C LEU A 190 58.75 53.25 48.28
N GLU A 191 58.14 53.57 49.42
CA GLU A 191 56.88 52.96 49.86
C GLU A 191 55.75 53.22 48.86
N ASN A 192 55.64 54.44 48.32
CA ASN A 192 54.68 54.79 47.28
C ASN A 192 54.91 53.97 45.99
N ILE A 193 56.17 53.89 45.52
CA ILE A 193 56.51 53.09 44.33
C ILE A 193 56.17 51.61 44.54
N VAL A 194 56.48 51.05 45.72
CA VAL A 194 56.14 49.65 46.05
C VAL A 194 54.62 49.46 46.09
N GLN A 195 53.86 50.42 46.60
CA GLN A 195 52.40 50.37 46.61
C GLN A 195 51.83 50.44 45.19
N ASP A 196 52.31 51.36 44.35
CA ASP A 196 51.86 51.51 42.96
C ASP A 196 52.05 50.20 42.17
N TYR A 197 53.21 49.55 42.30
CA TYR A 197 53.46 48.27 41.64
C TYR A 197 52.66 47.11 42.23
N ARG A 198 52.41 47.12 43.55
CA ARG A 198 51.51 46.13 44.16
C ARG A 198 50.11 46.23 43.60
N PHE A 199 49.58 47.44 43.45
CA PHE A 199 48.28 47.66 42.80
C PHE A 199 48.31 47.22 41.33
N ALA A 200 49.34 47.60 40.56
CA ALA A 200 49.46 47.20 39.17
C ALA A 200 49.54 45.67 38.97
N LEU A 201 50.22 44.95 39.86
CA LEU A 201 50.30 43.48 39.85
C LEU A 201 48.98 42.83 40.29
N ASP A 202 48.32 43.38 41.31
CA ASP A 202 47.01 42.88 41.76
C ASP A 202 45.94 43.08 40.68
N ASP A 203 45.99 44.18 39.91
CA ASP A 203 45.09 44.43 38.77
C ASP A 203 45.23 43.42 37.62
N GLN A 204 46.39 42.75 37.50
CA GLN A 204 46.60 41.67 36.53
C GLN A 204 46.35 40.27 37.09
N ARG A 205 45.98 40.16 38.38
CA ARG A 205 45.78 38.88 39.03
C ARG A 205 44.48 38.23 38.57
N VAL A 206 44.61 37.18 37.77
CA VAL A 206 43.47 36.36 37.36
C VAL A 206 43.04 35.46 38.52
N ALA A 207 41.74 35.46 38.84
CA ALA A 207 41.19 34.58 39.87
C ALA A 207 41.27 33.11 39.43
N ALA A 208 41.65 32.22 40.35
CA ALA A 208 41.57 30.78 40.08
C ALA A 208 40.10 30.39 39.82
N PRO A 209 39.80 29.58 38.79
CA PRO A 209 38.44 29.11 38.58
C PRO A 209 38.00 28.31 39.82
N ALA A 210 36.81 28.61 40.33
CA ALA A 210 36.21 27.81 41.39
C ALA A 210 36.07 26.37 40.88
N ALA A 211 36.65 25.42 41.60
CA ALA A 211 36.49 24.00 41.31
C ALA A 211 35.00 23.66 41.41
N GLN A 212 34.40 23.23 40.30
CA GLN A 212 33.09 22.60 40.26
C GLN A 212 33.25 21.09 40.44
#